data_AF-A0A944KU87-F1
#
_entry.id   AF-A0A944KU87-F1
#
_cell.length_a   1.000
_cell.length_b   1.000
_cell.length_c   1.000
_cell.angle_alpha   90.00
_cell.angle_beta   90.00
_cell.angle_gamma   90.00
#
_symmetry.space_group_name_H-M   'P 1'
#
loop_
_entity.id
_entity.type
_entity.pdbx_description
1 polymer ?
#
loop_
_entity_poly.entity_id
_entity_poly.type
_entity_poly.pdbx_seq_one_letter_code
_entity_poly.pdbx_strand_id
1 'polypeptide(L)' 'MKVNPIEMQNSLGGVNYPASKKQIIDQAKTNGASQEVRKALGALPEKEYDSPAAINKEVGKGA' A
#
# COMPACT_ATOMS: atom_id res chain seq x y z
N MET A 1 9.21 -10.98 -7.94
CA MET A 1 8.39 -9.76 -8.13
C MET A 1 8.69 -8.86 -6.94
N LYS A 2 9.46 -7.78 -7.15
CA LYS A 2 9.97 -6.93 -6.06
C LYS A 2 9.17 -5.63 -6.09
N VAL A 3 8.20 -5.50 -5.18
CA VAL A 3 7.56 -4.20 -4.94
C VAL A 3 8.65 -3.19 -4.60
N ASN A 4 8.78 -2.14 -5.39
CA ASN A 4 9.80 -1.12 -5.17
C ASN A 4 9.38 -0.27 -3.94
N PRO A 5 10.19 -0.21 -2.87
CA PRO A 5 9.85 0.55 -1.66
C PRO A 5 9.63 2.04 -1.93
N ILE A 6 10.33 2.59 -2.93
CA ILE A 6 10.20 4.00 -3.34
C ILE A 6 8.82 4.23 -3.99
N GLU A 7 8.41 3.34 -4.88
CA GLU A 7 7.10 3.42 -5.53
C GLU A 7 5.97 3.22 -4.52
N MET A 8 6.14 2.29 -3.58
CA MET A 8 5.22 2.06 -2.47
C MET A 8 5.03 3.35 -1.65
N GLN A 9 6.12 4.01 -1.23
CA GLN A 9 6.02 5.26 -0.47
C GLN A 9 5.33 6.37 -1.25
N ASN A 10 5.65 6.56 -2.54
CA ASN A 10 4.99 7.56 -3.38
C ASN A 10 3.49 7.25 -3.55
N SER A 11 3.14 5.98 -3.78
CA SER A 11 1.76 5.54 -3.96
C SER A 11 0.91 5.74 -2.70
N LEU A 12 1.52 5.62 -1.52
CA LEU A 12 0.88 5.77 -0.22
C LEU A 12 0.96 7.20 0.34
N GLY A 13 1.67 8.09 -0.35
CA GLY A 13 1.76 9.51 -0.02
C GLY A 13 0.39 10.18 -0.16
N GLY A 14 0.03 10.99 0.83
CA GLY A 14 -1.24 11.72 0.83
C GLY A 14 -2.47 10.90 1.25
N VAL A 15 -2.30 9.65 1.68
CA VAL A 15 -3.36 8.91 2.36
C VAL A 15 -3.61 9.54 3.74
N ASN A 16 -4.86 9.88 4.06
CA ASN A 16 -5.25 10.28 5.41
C ASN A 16 -5.39 9.04 6.29
N TYR A 17 -4.44 8.84 7.20
CA TYR A 17 -4.46 7.74 8.17
C TYR A 17 -5.23 8.10 9.45
N PRO A 18 -5.90 7.14 10.11
CA PRO A 18 -6.01 5.72 9.74
C PRO A 18 -6.86 5.52 8.47
N ALA A 19 -6.43 4.57 7.63
CA ALA A 19 -7.08 4.27 6.36
C ALA A 19 -7.34 2.77 6.22
N SER A 20 -8.50 2.42 5.66
CA SER A 20 -8.83 1.04 5.34
C SER A 20 -8.04 0.53 4.13
N LYS A 21 -7.80 -0.79 4.06
CA LYS A 21 -7.19 -1.46 2.89
C LYS A 21 -7.78 -0.96 1.56
N LYS A 22 -9.11 -0.82 1.47
CA LYS A 22 -9.78 -0.32 0.25
C LYS A 22 -9.37 1.10 -0.11
N GLN A 23 -9.37 2.03 0.86
CA GLN A 23 -8.95 3.41 0.62
C GLN A 23 -7.48 3.48 0.22
N ILE A 24 -6.63 2.64 0.81
CA ILE A 24 -5.21 2.56 0.46
C ILE A 24 -5.02 2.08 -0.99
N ILE A 25 -5.74 1.04 -1.40
CA ILE A 25 -5.69 0.52 -2.78
C ILE A 25 -6.19 1.57 -3.77
N ASP A 26 -7.27 2.27 -3.42
CA ASP A 26 -7.85 3.31 -4.27
C ASP A 26 -6.92 4.52 -4.40
N GLN A 27 -6.35 5.00 -3.29
CA GLN A 27 -5.39 6.09 -3.28
C GLN A 27 -4.12 5.70 -4.03
N ALA A 28 -3.59 4.50 -3.82
CA ALA A 28 -2.43 3.99 -4.55
C ALA A 28 -2.72 3.93 -6.05
N LYS A 29 -3.91 3.43 -6.45
CA LYS A 29 -4.32 3.40 -7.86
C LYS A 29 -4.40 4.81 -8.45
N THR A 30 -4.95 5.77 -7.71
CA THR A 30 -5.03 7.19 -8.12
C THR A 30 -3.65 7.83 -8.24
N ASN A 31 -2.72 7.48 -7.36
CA ASN A 31 -1.32 7.91 -7.40
C ASN A 31 -0.47 7.20 -8.47
N GLY A 32 -1.06 6.35 -9.30
CA GLY A 32 -0.36 5.67 -10.39
C GLY A 32 0.44 4.43 -9.96
N ALA A 33 0.08 3.80 -8.85
CA ALA A 33 0.73 2.58 -8.38
C ALA A 33 0.70 1.47 -9.45
N SER A 34 1.84 0.80 -9.63
CA SER A 34 1.96 -0.32 -10.54
C SER A 34 1.06 -1.48 -10.12
N GLN A 35 0.85 -2.41 -11.06
CA GLN A 35 0.09 -3.61 -10.79
C GLN A 35 0.68 -4.45 -9.64
N GLU A 36 2.01 -4.48 -9.49
CA GLU A 36 2.67 -5.17 -8.36
C GLU A 36 2.30 -4.56 -7.01
N VAL A 37 2.36 -3.23 -6.88
CA VAL A 37 1.97 -2.51 -5.64
C VAL A 37 0.51 -2.78 -5.31
N ARG A 38 -0.40 -2.65 -6.29
CA ARG A 38 -1.84 -2.90 -6.09
C ARG A 38 -2.12 -4.36 -5.70
N LYS A 39 -1.38 -5.32 -6.28
CA LYS A 39 -1.51 -6.74 -5.95
C LYS A 39 -1.02 -7.01 -4.53
N ALA A 40 0.10 -6.42 -4.12
CA ALA A 40 0.62 -6.53 -2.78
C ALA A 40 -0.33 -5.92 -1.74
N LEU A 41 -0.87 -4.72 -2.01
CA LEU A 41 -1.91 -4.10 -1.20
C LEU A 41 -3.19 -4.93 -1.15
N GLY A 42 -3.55 -5.59 -2.25
CA GLY A 42 -4.68 -6.51 -2.33
C GLY A 42 -4.49 -7.80 -1.51
N ALA A 43 -3.24 -8.23 -1.31
CA ALA A 43 -2.89 -9.40 -0.49
C ALA A 43 -2.86 -9.10 1.03
N LEU A 44 -2.91 -7.82 1.41
CA LEU A 44 -2.94 -7.40 2.80
C LEU A 44 -4.25 -7.82 3.50
N PRO A 45 -4.23 -8.07 4.82
CA PRO A 45 -5.44 -8.30 5.61
C PRO A 45 -6.37 -7.07 5.56
N GLU A 46 -7.69 -7.33 5.60
CA GLU A 46 -8.68 -6.25 5.73
C GLU A 46 -8.66 -5.69 7.14
N LYS A 47 -7.80 -4.68 7.33
CA LYS A 47 -7.71 -3.88 8.56
C LYS A 47 -7.41 -2.42 8.24
N GLU A 48 -7.48 -1.60 9.26
CA GLU A 48 -6.99 -0.23 9.19
C GLU A 48 -5.48 -0.19 9.39
N TYR A 49 -4.85 0.67 8.62
CA TYR A 49 -3.44 0.96 8.72
C TYR A 49 -3.30 2.39 9.19
N ASP A 50 -2.37 2.61 10.12
CA ASP A 50 -2.14 3.93 10.69
C ASP A 50 -1.03 4.70 9.96
N SER A 51 -0.29 4.05 9.06
CA SER A 51 0.87 4.65 8.40
C SER A 51 1.31 3.89 7.14
N PRO A 52 1.97 4.59 6.19
CA PRO A 52 2.59 3.95 5.02
C PRO A 52 3.64 2.90 5.41
N ALA A 53 4.34 3.14 6.53
CA ALA A 53 5.36 2.24 7.06
C ALA A 53 4.76 0.90 7.52
N ALA A 54 3.56 0.90 8.11
CA ALA A 54 2.88 -0.33 8.52
C ALA A 54 2.53 -1.20 7.31
N ILE A 55 2.03 -0.56 6.26
CA ILE A 55 1.71 -1.19 4.96
C ILE A 55 2.97 -1.77 4.34
N ASN A 56 4.03 -0.98 4.20
CA ASN A 56 5.30 -1.41 3.61
C ASN A 56 5.93 -2.58 4.40
N LYS A 57 5.82 -2.56 5.73
CA LYS A 57 6.27 -3.65 6.61
C LYS A 57 5.47 -4.93 6.38
N GLU A 58 4.16 -4.84 6.18
CA GLU A 58 3.34 -6.02 5.90
C GLU A 58 3.54 -6.57 4.49
N VAL A 59 3.60 -5.70 3.48
CA VAL A 59 3.90 -6.08 2.10
C VAL A 59 5.27 -6.78 2.04
N GLY A 60 6.28 -6.22 2.71
CA GLY A 60 7.62 -6.82 2.78
C GLY A 60 7.72 -8.10 3.62
N LYS A 61 6.75 -8.38 4.51
CA LYS A 61 6.68 -9.63 5.26
C LYS A 61 6.03 -10.79 4.48
N GLY A 62 5.22 -10.48 3.46
CA GLY A 62 4.55 -11.46 2.61
C GLY A 62 5.30 -11.79 1.31
N ALA A 63 6.53 -11.28 1.14
CA ALA A 63 7.37 -11.47 -0.04
C ALA A 63 8.42 -12.58 0.17
#